data_AF-A0A975TAF6-F1
#
_entry.id   AF-A0A975TAF6-F1
#
_cell.length_a   1.000
_cell.length_b   1.000
_cell.length_c   1.000
_cell.angle_alpha   90.00
_cell.angle_beta   90.00
_cell.angle_gamma   90.00
#
_symmetry.space_group_name_H-M   'P 1'
#
loop_
_entity.id
_entity.type
_entity.pdbx_description
1 polymer ?
#
loop_
_entity_poly.entity_id
_entity_poly.type
_entity_poly.pdbx_seq_one_letter_code
_entity_poly.pdbx_strand_id
1 'polypeptide(L)'
;MSKDTLFALSLFPYLGFLWFLTRSKQMPPLALYGFYGTLVFVFVTIPAGIYAKVHYGEALANIDWLHGGAEVFLTLANILVVVGFRQAVQQLKQKNSQV
;
A
#
# COMPACT_ATOMS: atom_id res chain seq x y z
N MET A 1 4.32 1.41 -25.55
CA MET A 1 4.52 1.43 -24.08
C MET A 1 4.14 0.07 -23.54
N SER A 2 5.05 -0.64 -22.86
CA SER A 2 4.73 -1.91 -22.19
C SER A 2 4.05 -1.66 -20.84
N LYS A 3 3.32 -2.66 -20.32
CA LYS A 3 2.60 -2.55 -19.03
C LYS A 3 3.56 -2.23 -17.87
N ASP A 4 4.76 -2.79 -17.91
CA ASP A 4 5.81 -2.56 -16.90
C ASP A 4 6.30 -1.10 -16.90
N THR A 5 6.40 -0.47 -18.08
CA THR A 5 6.77 0.95 -18.18
C THR A 5 5.68 1.85 -17.58
N LEU A 6 4.41 1.54 -17.81
CA LEU A 6 3.30 2.30 -17.23
C LEU A 6 3.26 2.17 -15.70
N PHE A 7 3.57 0.98 -15.17
CA PHE A 7 3.65 0.74 -13.73
C PHE A 7 4.85 1.47 -13.10
N ALA A 8 6.04 1.39 -13.71
CA ALA A 8 7.20 2.12 -13.22
C ALA A 8 6.98 3.63 -13.24
N LEU A 9 6.34 4.15 -14.30
CA LEU A 9 5.97 5.56 -14.40
C LEU A 9 4.93 5.98 -13.35
N SER A 10 3.99 5.10 -12.98
CA SER A 10 2.97 5.42 -11.97
C SER A 10 3.53 5.45 -10.54
N LEU A 11 4.72 4.88 -10.30
CA LEU A 11 5.39 4.99 -9.00
C LEU A 11 5.80 6.44 -8.69
N PHE A 12 6.16 7.23 -9.69
CA PHE A 12 6.55 8.62 -9.51
C PHE A 12 5.43 9.50 -8.90
N PRO A 13 4.22 9.60 -9.49
CA PRO A 13 3.12 10.36 -8.89
C PRO A 13 2.70 9.78 -7.54
N TYR A 14 2.83 8.47 -7.33
CA TYR A 14 2.55 7.85 -6.04
C TYR A 14 3.52 8.28 -4.92
N LEU A 15 4.82 8.38 -5.22
CA LEU A 15 5.81 8.92 -4.30
C LEU A 15 5.55 10.40 -3.97
N GLY A 16 5.15 11.19 -4.97
CA GLY A 16 4.71 12.58 -4.76
C GLY A 16 3.50 12.67 -3.83
N PHE A 17 2.51 11.79 -4.00
CA PHE A 17 1.36 11.65 -3.11
C PHE A 17 1.78 11.33 -1.67
N LEU A 18 2.64 10.34 -1.46
CA LEU A 18 3.15 10.00 -0.13
C LEU A 18 3.91 11.16 0.52
N TRP A 19 4.79 11.83 -0.24
CA TRP A 19 5.52 12.99 0.25
C TRP A 19 4.56 14.11 0.69
N PHE A 20 3.52 14.38 -0.10
CA PHE A 20 2.51 15.39 0.23
C PHE A 20 1.74 15.04 1.51
N LEU A 21 1.30 13.79 1.65
CA LEU A 21 0.59 13.32 2.85
C LEU A 21 1.45 13.45 4.11
N THR A 22 2.71 13.02 4.02
CA THR A 22 3.67 13.11 5.14
C THR A 22 3.99 14.57 5.49
N ARG A 23 4.09 15.45 4.49
CA ARG A 23 4.37 16.87 4.72
C ARG A 23 3.17 17.61 5.32
N SER A 24 1.95 17.27 4.92
CA SER A 24 0.72 17.91 5.38
C SER A 24 0.45 17.68 6.87
N LYS A 25 0.87 16.55 7.45
CA LYS A 25 0.60 16.14 8.85
C LYS A 25 -0.87 16.07 9.24
N GLN A 26 -1.79 16.23 8.28
CA GLN A 26 -3.24 16.12 8.51
C GLN A 26 -3.72 14.67 8.46
N MET A 27 -2.90 13.76 7.93
CA MET A 27 -3.27 12.36 7.78
C MET A 27 -3.14 11.59 9.11
N PRO A 28 -4.11 10.73 9.46
CA PRO A 28 -3.99 9.86 10.63
C PRO A 28 -2.77 8.94 10.48
N PRO A 29 -1.92 8.79 11.51
CA PRO A 29 -0.66 8.04 11.40
C PRO A 29 -0.88 6.58 10.97
N LEU A 30 -1.95 5.95 11.47
CA LEU A 30 -2.30 4.58 11.10
C LEU A 30 -2.66 4.44 9.62
N ALA A 31 -3.35 5.43 9.06
CA ALA A 31 -3.66 5.44 7.63
C ALA A 31 -2.41 5.67 6.79
N LEU A 32 -1.53 6.56 7.24
CA LEU A 32 -0.23 6.82 6.60
C LEU A 32 0.62 5.55 6.53
N TYR A 33 0.67 4.74 7.60
CA TYR A 33 1.34 3.43 7.58
C TYR A 33 0.73 2.47 6.56
N GLY A 34 -0.59 2.46 6.38
CA GLY A 34 -1.24 1.67 5.34
C GLY A 34 -0.78 2.07 3.92
N PHE A 35 -0.70 3.37 3.63
CA PHE A 35 -0.17 3.86 2.36
C PHE A 35 1.31 3.49 2.19
N TYR A 36 2.17 3.74 3.18
CA TYR A 36 3.56 3.27 3.11
C TYR A 36 3.67 1.74 2.98
N GLY A 37 2.74 0.98 3.56
CA GLY A 37 2.60 -0.46 3.36
C GLY A 37 2.48 -0.81 1.88
N THR A 38 1.66 -0.12 1.11
CA THR A 38 1.56 -0.37 -0.35
C THR A 38 2.87 -0.06 -1.10
N LEU A 39 3.69 0.88 -0.63
CA LEU A 39 5.03 1.10 -1.19
C LEU A 39 5.95 -0.09 -0.89
N VAL A 40 5.95 -0.58 0.35
CA VAL A 40 6.70 -1.78 0.75
C VAL A 40 6.25 -3.00 -0.04
N PHE A 41 4.95 -3.16 -0.26
CA PHE A 41 4.38 -4.21 -1.11
C PHE A 41 5.02 -4.20 -2.50
N VAL A 42 5.10 -3.04 -3.16
CA VAL A 42 5.74 -2.92 -4.48
C VAL A 42 7.21 -3.31 -4.42
N PHE A 43 7.95 -2.84 -3.41
CA PHE A 43 9.37 -3.18 -3.24
C PHE A 43 9.63 -4.67 -3.00
N VAL A 44 8.70 -5.40 -2.36
CA VAL A 44 8.83 -6.84 -2.11
C VAL A 44 8.35 -7.67 -3.30
N THR A 45 7.25 -7.26 -3.93
CA THR A 45 6.62 -8.03 -5.01
C THR A 45 7.38 -7.97 -6.33
N ILE A 46 8.12 -6.89 -6.62
CA ILE A 46 8.97 -6.83 -7.82
C ILE A 46 10.09 -7.90 -7.76
N PRO A 47 10.95 -7.96 -6.73
CA PRO A 47 11.94 -9.04 -6.59
C PRO A 47 11.30 -10.42 -6.51
N ALA A 48 10.20 -10.57 -5.76
CA ALA A 48 9.50 -11.84 -5.67
C ALA A 48 9.00 -12.32 -7.04
N GLY A 49 8.53 -11.39 -7.89
CA GLY A 49 8.05 -11.69 -9.24
C GLY A 49 9.20 -12.09 -10.17
N ILE A 50 10.35 -11.44 -10.04
CA ILE A 50 11.57 -11.84 -10.74
C ILE A 50 12.01 -13.24 -10.29
N TYR A 51 12.01 -13.52 -8.98
CA TYR A 51 12.37 -14.83 -8.44
C TYR A 51 11.42 -15.93 -8.90
N ALA A 52 10.10 -15.67 -8.88
CA ALA A 52 9.09 -16.57 -9.40
C ALA A 52 9.37 -16.95 -10.86
N LYS A 53 9.63 -15.95 -11.71
CA LYS A 53 9.90 -16.14 -13.13
C LYS A 53 11.22 -16.86 -13.40
N VAL A 54 12.26 -16.60 -12.62
CA VAL A 54 13.59 -17.18 -12.82
C VAL A 54 13.67 -18.61 -12.26
N HIS A 55 13.09 -18.87 -11.09
CA HIS A 55 13.22 -20.15 -10.40
C HIS A 55 12.11 -21.15 -10.75
N TYR A 56 10.87 -20.68 -10.82
CA TYR A 56 9.71 -21.53 -11.08
C TYR A 56 9.24 -21.47 -12.53
N GLY A 57 9.77 -20.54 -13.35
CA GLY A 57 9.35 -20.36 -14.75
C GLY A 57 7.94 -19.78 -14.90
N GLU A 58 7.28 -19.45 -13.79
CA GLU A 58 5.88 -19.05 -13.74
C GLU A 58 5.72 -17.63 -13.20
N ALA A 59 4.54 -17.05 -13.43
CA ALA A 59 4.20 -15.75 -12.87
C ALA A 59 4.02 -15.85 -11.34
N LEU A 60 4.29 -14.76 -10.62
CA LEU A 60 4.05 -14.67 -9.17
C LEU A 60 2.64 -15.14 -8.77
N ALA A 61 1.65 -14.83 -9.62
CA ALA A 61 0.25 -15.16 -9.42
C ALA A 61 -0.07 -16.67 -9.49
N ASN A 62 0.80 -17.47 -10.11
CA ASN A 62 0.60 -18.91 -10.22
C ASN A 62 1.20 -19.70 -9.04
N ILE A 63 1.89 -19.02 -8.13
CA ILE A 63 2.52 -19.63 -6.96
C ILE A 63 1.65 -19.31 -5.75
N ASP A 64 0.82 -20.27 -5.32
CA ASP A 64 -0.23 -20.04 -4.32
C ASP A 64 0.25 -19.36 -3.03
N TRP A 65 1.37 -19.82 -2.46
CA TRP A 65 1.91 -19.24 -1.23
C TRP A 65 2.44 -17.82 -1.41
N LEU A 66 2.93 -17.50 -2.61
CA LEU A 66 3.52 -16.21 -2.93
C LEU A 66 2.45 -15.20 -3.34
N HIS A 67 1.48 -15.65 -4.13
CA HIS A 67 0.30 -14.89 -4.49
C HIS A 67 -0.57 -14.60 -3.27
N GLY A 68 -0.93 -15.63 -2.50
CA GLY A 68 -1.72 -15.46 -1.28
C GLY A 68 -1.00 -14.60 -0.24
N GLY A 69 0.32 -14.75 -0.09
CA GLY A 69 1.12 -13.87 0.78
C GLY A 69 1.06 -12.39 0.36
N ALA A 70 1.13 -12.12 -0.94
CA ALA A 70 0.98 -10.78 -1.50
C ALA A 70 -0.43 -10.21 -1.25
N GLU A 71 -1.48 -11.00 -1.46
CA GLU A 71 -2.88 -10.59 -1.23
C GLU A 71 -3.17 -10.31 0.25
N VAL A 72 -2.68 -11.15 1.16
CA VAL A 72 -2.82 -10.95 2.61
C VAL A 72 -2.12 -9.66 3.03
N PHE A 73 -0.89 -9.42 2.55
CA PHE A 73 -0.16 -8.21 2.87
C PHE A 73 -0.92 -6.95 2.41
N LEU A 74 -1.40 -6.94 1.17
CA LEU A 74 -2.12 -5.79 0.63
C LEU A 74 -3.47 -5.58 1.35
N THR A 75 -4.13 -6.68 1.73
CA THR A 75 -5.34 -6.65 2.56
C THR A 75 -5.07 -5.97 3.89
N LEU A 76 -4.01 -6.37 4.59
CA LEU A 76 -3.63 -5.77 5.87
C LEU A 76 -3.30 -4.29 5.72
N ALA A 77 -2.55 -3.90 4.68
CA ALA A 77 -2.22 -2.50 4.40
C ALA A 77 -3.49 -1.65 4.21
N ASN A 78 -4.46 -2.16 3.45
CA ASN A 78 -5.74 -1.48 3.23
C ASN A 78 -6.58 -1.40 4.51
N ILE A 79 -6.58 -2.44 5.35
CA ILE A 79 -7.25 -2.40 6.66
C ILE A 79 -6.67 -1.28 7.53
N LEU A 80 -5.34 -1.10 7.55
CA LEU A 80 -4.70 0.00 8.29
C LEU A 80 -5.19 1.37 7.81
N VAL A 81 -5.33 1.56 6.49
CA VAL A 81 -5.92 2.78 5.91
C VAL A 81 -7.32 3.03 6.45
N VAL A 82 -8.20 2.04 6.34
CA VAL A 82 -9.61 2.16 6.75
C VAL A 82 -9.73 2.40 8.26
N VAL A 83 -9.02 1.63 9.08
CA VAL A 83 -9.04 1.79 10.54
C VAL A 83 -8.47 3.14 10.95
N GLY A 84 -7.39 3.60 10.32
CA GLY A 84 -6.80 4.91 10.61
C GLY A 84 -7.75 6.07 10.35
N PHE A 85 -8.47 6.05 9.22
CA PHE A 85 -9.49 7.06 8.95
C PHE A 85 -10.70 6.94 9.87
N ARG A 86 -11.17 5.72 10.15
CA ARG A 86 -12.28 5.50 11.09
C ARG A 86 -11.98 6.11 12.46
N GLN A 87 -10.78 5.89 12.99
CA GLN A 87 -10.34 6.45 14.27
C GLN A 87 -10.31 7.99 14.24
N ALA A 88 -9.85 8.59 13.14
CA ALA A 88 -9.83 10.05 13.00
C ALA A 88 -11.23 10.66 12.95
N VAL A 89 -12.15 10.04 12.20
CA VAL A 89 -13.56 10.47 12.15
C VAL A 89 -14.22 10.35 13.53
N GLN A 90 -13.95 9.27 14.27
CA GLN A 90 -14.47 9.10 15.63
C GLN A 90 -13.97 10.18 16.59
N GLN A 91 -12.67 10.51 16.55
CA GLN A 91 -12.10 11.58 17.36
C GLN A 91 -12.69 12.95 17.03
N LEU A 92 -12.89 13.26 15.75
CA LEU A 92 -13.53 14.49 15.30
C LEU A 92 -14.98 14.60 15.79
N LYS A 93 -15.76 13.51 15.70
CA LYS A 93 -17.13 13.48 16.22
C LYS A 93 -17.18 13.71 17.73
N GLN A 94 -16.32 13.04 18.50
CA GLN A 94 -16.25 13.21 19.96
C GLN A 94 -15.91 14.65 20.34
N LYS A 95 -14.93 15.25 19.66
CA LYS A 95 -14.55 16.65 19.87
C LYS A 95 -15.72 17.60 19.58
N ASN A 96 -16.48 17.37 18.51
CA ASN A 96 -17.60 18.22 18.12
C ASN A 96 -18.85 18.05 19.01
N SER A 97 -18.97 16.95 19.75
CA SER A 97 -20.04 16.74 20.74
C SER A 97 -19.72 17.32 22.13
N GLN A 98 -18.49 17.77 22.35
CA GLN A 98 -18.03 18.40 23.60
C GLN A 98 -17.93 19.93 23.51
N VAL A 99 -18.23 20.52 22.34
CA VAL A 99 -18.33 21.96 22.07
C VAL A 99 -19.81 22.31 21.96
#